data_AF-A0A367K4C9-F1
#
_entry.id   AF-A0A367K4C9-F1
#
_cell.length_a   1.000
_cell.length_b   1.000
_cell.length_c   1.000
_cell.angle_alpha   90.00
_cell.angle_beta   90.00
_cell.angle_gamma   90.00
#
_symmetry.space_group_name_H-M   'P 1'
#
loop_
_entity.id
_entity.type
_entity.pdbx_description
1 polymer ?
#
loop_
_entity_poly.entity_id
_entity_poly.type
_entity_poly.pdbx_seq_one_letter_code
_entity_poly.pdbx_strand_id
1 'polypeptide(L)'
;MSQYYNPPTLFRAPVSVRKMVKILQDPAIFASIAAITVVGSVAKGYIGPTRVLDQHTTKEFKLQAITPINHNTSIYRFSLPRQDDVLGLPTGQHIVLTANINGKEVSRSYTPITSDEEKGYFELLIKNYPNGALTQHISKMKVGDKIGVRGPK
;
A
#
# COMPACT_ATOMS: atom_id res chain seq x y z
N MET A 1 53.24 13.01 -26.06
CA MET A 1 52.75 13.19 -24.68
C MET A 1 51.62 14.21 -24.72
N SER A 2 50.45 13.84 -24.19
CA SER A 2 49.23 14.65 -24.00
C SER A 2 48.53 15.22 -25.24
N GLN A 3 47.54 14.49 -25.77
CA GLN A 3 46.48 15.12 -26.57
C GLN A 3 45.65 16.00 -25.63
N TYR A 4 45.80 17.32 -25.77
CA TYR A 4 44.97 18.30 -25.07
C TYR A 4 43.52 18.16 -25.56
N TYR A 5 42.67 17.55 -24.74
CA TYR A 5 41.22 17.58 -24.95
C TYR A 5 40.75 19.02 -24.79
N ASN A 6 40.43 19.67 -25.91
CA ASN A 6 39.86 21.02 -25.90
C ASN A 6 38.33 20.89 -25.81
N PRO A 7 37.70 21.16 -24.66
CA PRO A 7 36.27 20.95 -24.50
C PRO A 7 35.51 21.87 -25.49
N PRO A 8 34.43 21.38 -26.14
CA PRO A 8 33.67 22.19 -27.07
C PRO A 8 33.11 23.43 -26.36
N THR A 9 33.60 24.61 -26.75
CA THR A 9 33.10 25.88 -26.24
C THR A 9 31.66 26.08 -26.70
N LEU A 10 30.74 26.34 -25.76
CA LEU A 10 29.30 26.55 -26.00
C LEU A 10 29.00 27.67 -27.04
N PHE A 11 30.00 28.52 -27.34
CA PHE A 11 29.96 29.56 -28.36
C PHE A 11 29.90 29.06 -29.81
N ARG A 12 30.01 27.75 -30.09
CA ARG A 12 29.77 27.17 -31.43
C ARG A 12 28.42 26.45 -31.57
N ALA A 13 27.67 26.28 -30.49
CA ALA A 13 26.39 25.59 -30.52
C ALA A 13 25.30 26.39 -31.26
N PRO A 14 24.29 25.75 -31.88
CA PRO A 14 23.15 26.45 -32.48
C PRO A 14 22.39 27.29 -31.45
N VAL A 15 21.75 28.37 -31.90
CA VAL A 15 21.10 29.37 -31.03
C VAL A 15 20.10 28.73 -30.05
N SER A 16 19.35 27.72 -30.48
CA SER A 16 18.42 26.95 -29.64
C SER A 16 19.12 26.25 -28.47
N VAL A 17 20.31 25.69 -28.70
CA VAL A 17 21.10 25.01 -27.66
C VAL A 17 21.65 26.02 -26.66
N ARG A 18 22.11 27.19 -27.11
CA ARG A 18 22.58 28.25 -26.19
C ARG A 18 21.44 28.83 -25.35
N LYS A 19 20.26 29.03 -25.94
CA LYS A 19 19.06 29.45 -25.19
C LYS A 19 18.69 28.39 -24.15
N MET A 20 18.67 27.12 -24.52
CA MET A 20 18.35 26.02 -23.61
C MET A 20 19.35 25.90 -22.46
N VAL A 21 20.65 26.01 -22.73
CA VAL A 21 21.71 25.98 -21.70
C VAL A 21 21.62 27.17 -20.76
N LYS A 22 21.31 28.38 -21.27
CA LYS A 22 21.08 29.56 -20.42
C LYS A 22 19.88 29.41 -19.49
N ILE A 23 18.80 28.77 -19.95
CA ILE A 23 17.62 28.47 -19.14
C ILE A 23 17.98 27.47 -18.03
N LEU A 24 18.77 26.44 -18.33
CA LEU A 24 19.22 25.45 -17.35
C LEU A 24 20.25 26.00 -16.34
N GLN A 25 21.01 27.04 -16.70
CA GLN A 25 21.97 27.71 -15.83
C GLN A 25 21.34 28.86 -15.01
N ASP A 26 20.05 29.14 -15.18
CA ASP A 26 19.37 30.17 -14.42
C ASP A 26 19.20 29.72 -12.96
N PRO A 27 19.80 30.44 -11.97
CA PRO A 27 19.72 30.06 -10.57
C PRO A 27 18.28 30.06 -10.04
N ALA A 28 17.37 30.88 -10.59
CA ALA A 28 15.96 30.90 -10.19
C ALA A 28 15.22 29.62 -10.65
N ILE A 29 15.53 29.14 -11.85
CA ILE A 29 14.94 27.90 -12.39
C ILE A 29 15.48 26.68 -11.63
N PHE A 30 16.79 26.64 -11.36
CA PHE A 30 17.37 25.56 -10.57
C PHE A 30 16.84 25.55 -9.13
N ALA A 31 16.74 26.71 -8.49
CA ALA A 31 16.20 26.84 -7.14
C ALA A 31 14.72 26.41 -7.05
N SER A 32 13.91 26.74 -8.06
CA SER A 32 12.49 26.34 -8.09
C SER A 32 12.31 24.84 -8.33
N ILE A 33 13.10 24.22 -9.22
CA ILE A 33 13.10 22.76 -9.41
C ILE A 33 13.55 22.04 -8.12
N ALA A 34 14.62 22.52 -7.49
CA ALA A 34 15.11 21.97 -6.23
C ALA A 34 14.05 22.10 -5.12
N ALA A 35 13.42 23.26 -4.98
CA ALA A 35 12.36 23.50 -3.99
C ALA A 35 11.15 22.58 -4.20
N ILE A 36 10.67 22.42 -5.44
CA ILE A 36 9.55 21.52 -5.76
C ILE A 36 9.90 20.07 -5.42
N THR A 37 11.13 19.63 -5.72
CA THR A 37 11.57 18.26 -5.45
C THR A 37 11.68 17.99 -3.95
N VAL A 38 12.21 18.95 -3.18
CA VAL A 38 12.29 18.87 -1.72
C VAL A 38 10.89 18.85 -1.10
N VAL A 39 10.01 19.79 -1.48
CA VAL A 39 8.64 19.86 -0.97
C VAL A 39 7.86 18.59 -1.30
N GLY A 40 7.95 18.06 -2.52
CA GLY A 40 7.29 16.81 -2.90
C GLY A 40 7.78 15.60 -2.11
N SER A 41 9.09 15.51 -1.86
CA SER A 41 9.70 14.43 -1.08
C SER A 41 9.29 14.50 0.40
N VAL A 42 9.28 15.70 0.94
CA VAL A 42 8.93 15.99 2.34
C VAL A 42 7.44 15.82 2.59
N ALA A 43 6.58 16.32 1.70
CA ALA A 43 5.12 16.16 1.79
C ALA A 43 4.70 14.69 1.76
N LYS A 44 5.41 13.83 1.01
CA LYS A 44 5.15 12.38 0.98
C LYS A 44 5.45 11.70 2.31
N GLY A 45 6.39 12.23 3.10
CA GLY A 45 6.70 11.77 4.46
C GLY A 45 5.79 12.36 5.56
N TYR A 46 5.00 13.39 5.25
CA TYR A 46 4.08 14.04 6.21
C TYR A 46 2.65 13.49 6.20
N ILE A 47 2.29 12.62 5.25
CA ILE A 47 0.96 11.99 5.24
C ILE A 47 0.95 10.93 6.34
N GLY A 48 0.33 11.24 7.48
CA GLY A 48 0.21 10.32 8.60
C GLY A 48 -0.53 9.02 8.26
N PRO A 49 -0.51 8.03 9.19
CA PRO A 49 -1.15 6.73 8.99
C PRO A 49 -2.63 6.93 8.63
N THR A 50 -3.04 6.40 7.48
CA THR A 50 -4.42 6.55 7.02
C THR A 50 -5.26 5.42 7.59
N ARG A 51 -6.45 5.74 8.11
CA ARG A 51 -7.44 4.70 8.46
C ARG A 51 -7.97 4.07 7.20
N VAL A 52 -7.77 2.77 7.02
CA VAL A 52 -8.00 2.12 5.72
C VAL A 52 -9.45 1.66 5.56
N LEU A 53 -10.15 1.35 6.66
CA LEU A 53 -11.51 0.84 6.63
C LEU A 53 -12.55 1.85 6.11
N ASP A 54 -13.60 1.34 5.45
CA ASP A 54 -14.76 2.10 4.99
C ASP A 54 -16.07 1.32 5.28
N GLN A 55 -17.06 1.99 5.87
CA GLN A 55 -18.27 1.34 6.40
C GLN A 55 -19.23 0.87 5.30
N HIS A 56 -19.17 1.49 4.13
CA HIS A 56 -20.12 1.31 3.03
C HIS A 56 -19.48 0.62 1.83
N THR A 57 -18.17 0.77 1.68
CA THR A 57 -17.40 0.29 0.54
C THR A 57 -16.51 -0.87 0.93
N THR A 58 -16.67 -2.00 0.25
CA THR A 58 -15.75 -3.14 0.37
C THR A 58 -14.44 -2.82 -0.36
N LYS A 59 -13.33 -2.92 0.36
CA LYS A 59 -11.97 -2.79 -0.19
C LYS A 59 -11.28 -4.16 -0.18
N GLU A 60 -10.44 -4.41 -1.17
CA GLU A 60 -9.70 -5.66 -1.25
C GLU A 60 -8.36 -5.59 -0.53
N PHE A 61 -8.04 -6.61 0.26
CA PHE A 61 -6.77 -6.74 0.95
C PHE A 61 -6.07 -8.02 0.57
N LYS A 62 -4.76 -7.92 0.32
CA LYS A 62 -3.93 -9.03 -0.16
C LYS A 62 -3.47 -9.89 1.02
N LEU A 63 -3.62 -11.20 0.90
CA LEU A 63 -3.09 -12.18 1.83
C LEU A 63 -1.56 -12.21 1.71
N GLN A 64 -0.89 -11.79 2.77
CA GLN A 64 0.57 -11.67 2.85
C GLN A 64 1.20 -12.93 3.43
N ALA A 65 0.60 -13.54 4.45
CA ALA A 65 1.13 -14.74 5.09
C ALA A 65 0.02 -15.59 5.73
N ILE A 66 0.29 -16.87 5.86
CA ILE A 66 -0.56 -17.84 6.57
C ILE A 66 0.31 -18.57 7.58
N THR A 67 -0.07 -18.54 8.86
CA THR A 67 0.62 -19.25 9.94
C THR A 67 -0.30 -20.32 10.52
N PRO A 68 -0.03 -21.61 10.29
CA PRO A 68 -0.80 -22.70 10.89
C PRO A 68 -0.64 -22.70 12.42
N ILE A 69 -1.76 -22.82 13.15
CA ILE A 69 -1.76 -22.89 14.62
C ILE A 69 -2.05 -24.32 15.08
N ASN A 70 -3.03 -24.99 14.47
CA ASN A 70 -3.34 -26.39 14.74
C ASN A 70 -4.01 -27.02 13.50
N HIS A 71 -4.62 -28.20 13.67
CA HIS A 71 -5.25 -28.98 12.59
C HIS A 71 -6.36 -28.24 11.81
N ASN A 72 -7.01 -27.23 12.39
CA ASN A 72 -8.06 -26.46 11.71
C ASN A 72 -8.03 -24.96 11.97
N THR A 73 -7.03 -24.42 12.66
CA THR A 73 -6.91 -22.99 12.92
C THR A 73 -5.62 -22.46 12.33
N SER A 74 -5.71 -21.29 11.69
CA SER A 74 -4.54 -20.57 11.16
C SER A 74 -4.72 -19.06 11.32
N ILE A 75 -3.61 -18.36 11.43
CA ILE A 75 -3.57 -16.89 11.36
C ILE A 75 -3.37 -16.49 9.90
N TYR A 76 -4.22 -15.58 9.42
CA TYR A 76 -4.15 -15.01 8.08
C TYR A 76 -3.77 -13.54 8.22
N ARG A 77 -2.59 -13.18 7.70
CA ARG A 77 -2.08 -11.80 7.70
C ARG A 77 -2.39 -11.13 6.37
N PHE A 78 -3.13 -10.04 6.40
CA PHE A 78 -3.49 -9.25 5.22
C PHE A 78 -2.74 -7.92 5.22
N SER A 79 -2.14 -7.56 4.09
CA SER A 79 -1.38 -6.31 3.95
C SER A 79 -2.32 -5.12 3.74
N LEU A 80 -2.05 -4.02 4.43
CA LEU A 80 -2.66 -2.71 4.17
C LEU A 80 -2.00 -2.04 2.95
N PRO A 81 -2.61 -0.99 2.37
CA PRO A 81 -2.09 -0.31 1.18
C PRO A 81 -0.69 0.27 1.36
N ARG A 82 -0.38 0.79 2.55
CA ARG A 82 0.95 1.31 2.91
C ARG A 82 1.48 0.59 4.15
N GLN A 83 2.80 0.58 4.31
CA GLN A 83 3.47 -0.07 5.45
C GLN A 83 3.25 0.65 6.78
N ASP A 84 2.92 1.93 6.73
CA ASP A 84 2.67 2.80 7.88
C ASP A 84 1.17 2.95 8.19
N ASP A 85 0.28 2.49 7.31
CA ASP A 85 -1.16 2.51 7.56
C ASP A 85 -1.53 1.65 8.76
N VAL A 86 -2.65 1.99 9.39
CA VAL A 86 -3.30 1.18 10.43
C VAL A 86 -4.69 0.80 9.97
N LEU A 87 -5.23 -0.31 10.48
CA LEU A 87 -6.56 -0.74 10.08
C LEU A 87 -7.62 0.32 10.48
N GLY A 88 -7.46 0.93 11.66
CA GLY A 88 -8.33 1.99 12.15
C GLY A 88 -9.68 1.48 12.64
N LEU A 89 -9.68 0.33 13.32
CA LEU A 89 -10.89 -0.29 13.87
C LEU A 89 -11.07 0.13 15.34
N PRO A 90 -12.11 0.93 15.68
CA PRO A 90 -12.35 1.30 17.07
C PRO A 90 -12.66 0.09 17.96
N THR A 91 -12.22 0.15 19.22
CA THR A 91 -12.49 -0.91 20.21
C THR A 91 -13.98 -1.22 20.32
N GLY A 92 -14.31 -2.52 20.37
CA GLY A 92 -15.68 -3.01 20.42
C GLY A 92 -16.37 -3.17 19.06
N GLN A 93 -15.71 -2.78 17.96
CA GLN A 93 -16.22 -2.95 16.60
C GLN A 93 -15.55 -4.12 15.88
N HIS A 94 -16.08 -4.46 14.70
CA HIS A 94 -15.57 -5.56 13.89
C HIS A 94 -15.50 -5.19 12.39
N ILE A 95 -14.80 -6.02 11.62
CA ILE A 95 -14.80 -5.95 10.16
C ILE A 95 -15.72 -7.03 9.59
N VAL A 96 -16.19 -6.82 8.36
CA VAL A 96 -16.94 -7.81 7.60
C VAL A 96 -16.08 -8.25 6.42
N LEU A 97 -15.74 -9.54 6.39
CA LEU A 97 -15.14 -10.18 5.24
C LEU A 97 -16.21 -10.57 4.24
N THR A 98 -15.91 -10.38 2.95
CA THR A 98 -16.80 -10.69 1.83
C THR A 98 -16.03 -11.42 0.74
N ALA A 99 -16.60 -12.52 0.25
CA ALA A 99 -16.07 -13.26 -0.88
C ALA A 99 -17.21 -13.73 -1.81
N ASN A 100 -16.91 -13.83 -3.11
CA ASN A 100 -17.81 -14.45 -4.08
C ASN A 100 -17.50 -15.95 -4.17
N ILE A 101 -18.46 -16.78 -3.74
CA ILE A 101 -18.34 -18.24 -3.73
C ILE A 101 -19.44 -18.79 -4.63
N ASN A 102 -19.06 -19.38 -5.76
CA ASN A 102 -19.98 -19.95 -6.75
C ASN A 102 -21.07 -18.96 -7.23
N GLY A 103 -20.69 -17.71 -7.48
CA GLY A 103 -21.61 -16.65 -7.94
C GLY A 103 -22.46 -16.02 -6.83
N LYS A 104 -22.31 -16.46 -5.57
CA LYS A 104 -23.01 -15.89 -4.42
C LYS A 104 -22.04 -15.14 -3.53
N GLU A 105 -22.42 -13.90 -3.18
CA GLU A 105 -21.68 -13.13 -2.20
C GLU A 105 -21.95 -13.68 -0.78
N VAL A 106 -20.89 -14.07 -0.09
CA VAL A 106 -20.94 -14.55 1.29
C VAL A 106 -20.14 -13.59 2.17
N SER A 107 -20.79 -13.07 3.20
CA SER A 107 -20.18 -12.14 4.15
C SER A 107 -20.23 -12.64 5.59
N ARG A 108 -19.18 -12.41 6.39
CA ARG A 108 -19.14 -12.72 7.83
C ARG A 108 -18.31 -11.70 8.60
N SER A 109 -18.74 -11.45 9.84
CA SER A 109 -18.05 -10.57 10.78
C SER A 109 -16.85 -11.27 11.43
N TYR A 110 -15.73 -10.56 11.54
CA TYR A 110 -14.53 -10.98 12.25
C TYR A 110 -13.92 -9.80 13.01
N THR A 111 -13.30 -10.09 14.14
CA THR A 111 -12.52 -9.12 14.91
C THR A 111 -11.04 -9.46 14.73
N PRO A 112 -10.22 -8.53 14.23
CA PRO A 112 -8.78 -8.70 14.17
C PRO A 112 -8.15 -8.97 15.53
N ILE A 113 -7.06 -9.74 15.52
CA ILE A 113 -6.24 -9.98 16.72
C ILE A 113 -5.13 -8.93 16.87
N THR A 114 -4.94 -8.09 15.85
CA THR A 114 -4.02 -6.94 15.83
C THR A 114 -4.77 -5.66 16.22
N SER A 115 -4.03 -4.70 16.76
CA SER A 115 -4.47 -3.34 17.10
C SER A 115 -3.93 -2.31 16.10
N ASP A 116 -4.15 -1.02 16.39
CA ASP A 116 -3.55 0.08 15.60
C ASP A 116 -2.06 0.32 15.96
N GLU A 117 -1.49 -0.45 16.89
CA GLU A 117 -0.03 -0.45 17.16
C GLU A 117 0.74 -1.16 16.05
N GLU A 118 0.14 -2.20 15.46
CA GLU A 118 0.68 -2.91 14.29
C GLU A 118 0.38 -2.14 12.99
N LYS A 119 1.45 -1.76 12.28
CA LYS A 119 1.34 -1.01 11.02
C LYS A 119 1.52 -1.91 9.80
N GLY A 120 0.82 -1.56 8.73
CA GLY A 120 0.97 -2.15 7.41
C GLY A 120 0.27 -3.49 7.21
N TYR A 121 -0.34 -4.07 8.24
CA TYR A 121 -1.11 -5.30 8.14
C TYR A 121 -2.19 -5.39 9.22
N PHE A 122 -3.09 -6.35 9.06
CA PHE A 122 -3.93 -6.85 10.14
C PHE A 122 -4.00 -8.37 10.07
N GLU A 123 -4.31 -9.01 11.21
CA GLU A 123 -4.37 -10.47 11.29
C GLU A 123 -5.73 -10.97 11.78
N LEU A 124 -6.14 -12.10 11.20
CA LEU A 124 -7.33 -12.84 11.60
C LEU A 124 -6.96 -14.27 12.00
N LEU A 125 -7.32 -14.66 13.22
CA LEU A 125 -7.28 -16.05 13.65
C LEU A 125 -8.58 -16.74 13.21
N ILE A 126 -8.49 -17.63 12.22
CA ILE A 126 -9.67 -18.26 11.62
C ILE A 126 -9.60 -19.77 11.79
N LYS A 127 -10.67 -20.32 12.37
CA LYS A 127 -10.91 -21.76 12.42
C LYS A 127 -11.68 -22.21 11.17
N ASN A 128 -11.11 -23.14 10.43
CA ASN A 128 -11.71 -23.81 9.30
C ASN A 128 -12.78 -24.79 9.78
N TYR A 129 -14.01 -24.60 9.30
CA TYR A 129 -15.13 -25.48 9.58
C TYR A 129 -15.53 -26.19 8.29
N PRO A 130 -15.71 -27.52 8.26
CA PRO A 130 -16.09 -28.27 7.06
C PRO A 130 -17.31 -27.70 6.33
N ASN A 131 -18.30 -27.23 7.09
CA ASN A 131 -19.55 -26.69 6.57
C ASN A 131 -19.57 -25.14 6.52
N GLY A 132 -18.45 -24.49 6.86
CA GLY A 132 -18.37 -23.03 6.86
C GLY A 132 -18.05 -22.51 5.47
N ALA A 133 -19.04 -21.91 4.79
CA ALA A 133 -18.85 -21.42 3.42
C ALA A 133 -17.62 -20.50 3.27
N LEU A 134 -17.53 -19.45 4.10
CA LEU A 134 -16.43 -18.50 4.02
C LEU A 134 -15.12 -19.03 4.62
N THR A 135 -15.16 -19.81 5.70
CA THR A 135 -13.94 -20.37 6.30
C THR A 135 -13.29 -21.42 5.41
N GLN A 136 -14.09 -22.24 4.72
CA GLN A 136 -13.60 -23.13 3.66
C GLN A 136 -12.95 -22.35 2.51
N HIS A 137 -13.57 -21.25 2.07
CA HIS A 137 -13.00 -20.41 1.03
C HIS A 137 -11.64 -19.83 1.45
N ILE A 138 -11.58 -19.24 2.65
CA ILE A 138 -10.34 -18.65 3.19
C ILE A 138 -9.24 -19.71 3.36
N SER A 139 -9.59 -20.92 3.82
CA SER A 139 -8.61 -22.01 3.98
C SER A 139 -7.96 -22.48 2.68
N LYS A 140 -8.55 -22.15 1.54
CA LYS A 140 -8.04 -22.48 0.20
C LYS A 140 -7.26 -21.33 -0.44
N MET A 141 -7.27 -20.14 0.18
CA MET A 141 -6.53 -18.99 -0.31
C MET A 141 -5.02 -19.25 -0.24
N LYS A 142 -4.29 -18.66 -1.18
CA LYS A 142 -2.83 -18.65 -1.24
C LYS A 142 -2.32 -17.25 -0.97
N VAL A 143 -1.08 -17.16 -0.49
CA VAL A 143 -0.37 -15.87 -0.41
C VAL A 143 -0.40 -15.20 -1.78
N GLY A 144 -0.86 -13.96 -1.83
CA GLY A 144 -1.12 -13.26 -3.07
C GLY A 144 -2.59 -13.00 -3.37
N ASP A 145 -3.48 -13.89 -2.90
CA ASP A 145 -4.92 -13.76 -3.11
C ASP A 145 -5.48 -12.57 -2.33
N LYS A 146 -6.69 -12.15 -2.69
CA LYS A 146 -7.35 -11.01 -2.07
C LYS A 146 -8.68 -11.41 -1.44
N ILE A 147 -9.08 -10.68 -0.40
CA ILE A 147 -10.41 -10.77 0.19
C ILE A 147 -11.03 -9.39 0.34
N GLY A 148 -12.35 -9.31 0.14
CA GLY A 148 -13.11 -8.09 0.38
C GLY A 148 -13.28 -7.86 1.88
N VAL A 149 -13.06 -6.62 2.32
CA VAL A 149 -13.22 -6.19 3.71
C VAL A 149 -13.94 -4.85 3.75
N ARG A 150 -14.91 -4.73 4.65
CA ARG A 150 -15.56 -3.45 5.00
C ARG A 150 -15.74 -3.32 6.52
N GLY A 151 -15.97 -2.10 6.99
CA GLY A 151 -16.12 -1.78 8.41
C GLY A 151 -15.68 -0.34 8.68
N PRO A 152 -15.70 0.17 9.91
CA PRO A 152 -16.15 -0.50 11.13
C PRO A 152 -17.64 -0.85 11.13
N LYS A 153 -18.04 -1.88 11.88
CA LYS A 153 -19.44 -2.26 12.13
C LYS A 153 -19.70 -2.56 13.60
#